data_AF-A0A5C0XQ30-F1
#
_entry.id   AF-A0A5C0XQ30-F1
#
_cell.length_a   1.000
_cell.length_b   1.000
_cell.length_c   1.000
_cell.angle_alpha   90.00
_cell.angle_beta   90.00
_cell.angle_gamma   90.00
#
_symmetry.space_group_name_H-M   'P 1'
#
loop_
_entity.id
_entity.type
_entity.pdbx_description
1 polymer ?
#
loop_
_entity_poly.entity_id
_entity_poly.type
_entity_poly.pdbx_seq_one_letter_code
_entity_poly.pdbx_strand_id
1 'polypeptide(L)'
;MKRKGLALGMVFVVFLMIFTSYAGITTGEFWNDPLRNTVKGLFMGFGLVIIPFAISAILIGRIPLYVVLFTVAGIELLLAFITRTLGYSQYSRVFIEATAVLLPAGLIMGWVTTKSRF
;
A
#
# COMPACT_ATOMS: atom_id res chain seq x y z
N MET A 1 3.50 -1.65 24.29
CA MET A 1 4.17 -2.33 23.14
C MET A 1 3.37 -3.50 22.55
N LYS A 2 2.80 -4.43 23.34
CA LYS A 2 2.10 -5.64 22.82
C LYS A 2 0.98 -5.38 21.79
N ARG A 3 0.13 -4.37 22.00
CA ARG A 3 -0.99 -4.05 21.10
C ARG A 3 -0.57 -3.52 19.70
N LYS A 4 0.58 -2.84 19.63
CA LYS A 4 1.12 -2.24 18.40
C LYS A 4 1.69 -3.30 17.43
N GLY A 5 2.40 -4.31 17.96
CA GLY A 5 2.87 -5.44 17.17
C GLY A 5 1.74 -6.35 16.69
N LEU A 6 0.69 -6.50 17.50
CA LEU A 6 -0.51 -7.26 17.13
C LEU A 6 -1.28 -6.61 15.97
N ALA A 7 -1.39 -5.28 15.93
CA ALA A 7 -2.02 -4.55 14.83
C ALA A 7 -1.24 -4.74 13.50
N LEU A 8 0.08 -4.58 13.51
CA LEU A 8 0.92 -4.84 12.33
C LEU A 8 0.84 -6.31 11.88
N GLY A 9 0.81 -7.25 12.84
CA GLY A 9 0.62 -8.66 12.55
C GLY A 9 -0.71 -8.94 11.86
N MET A 10 -1.81 -8.34 12.31
CA MET A 10 -3.12 -8.49 11.66
C MET A 10 -3.14 -7.89 10.26
N VAL A 11 -2.55 -6.70 10.07
CA VAL A 11 -2.41 -6.06 8.75
C VAL A 11 -1.59 -6.94 7.80
N PHE A 12 -0.51 -7.56 8.29
CA PHE A 12 0.29 -8.50 7.52
C PHE A 12 -0.47 -9.79 7.16
N VAL A 13 -1.27 -10.34 8.09
CA VAL A 13 -2.12 -11.51 7.80
C VAL A 13 -3.17 -11.17 6.73
N VAL A 14 -3.80 -10.00 6.81
CA VAL A 14 -4.75 -9.52 5.79
C VAL A 14 -4.05 -9.39 4.43
N PHE A 15 -2.82 -8.85 4.40
CA PHE A 15 -2.02 -8.82 3.18
C PHE A 15 -1.80 -10.22 2.60
N LEU A 16 -1.40 -11.21 3.41
CA LEU A 16 -1.18 -12.58 2.95
C LEU A 16 -2.47 -13.21 2.41
N MET A 17 -3.62 -12.97 3.04
CA MET A 17 -4.92 -13.48 2.57
C MET A 17 -5.28 -12.90 1.19
N ILE A 18 -5.13 -11.59 1.02
CA ILE A 18 -5.39 -10.92 -0.26
C ILE A 18 -4.38 -11.40 -1.30
N PHE A 19 -3.09 -11.42 -0.97
CA PHE A 19 -2.03 -11.89 -1.86
C PHE A 19 -2.31 -13.30 -2.38
N THR A 20 -2.52 -14.26 -1.48
CA THR A 20 -2.69 -15.68 -1.85
C THR A 20 -3.95 -15.91 -2.68
N SER A 21 -5.03 -15.19 -2.39
CA SER A 21 -6.28 -15.26 -3.16
C SER A 21 -6.11 -14.68 -4.57
N TYR A 22 -5.52 -13.49 -4.71
CA TYR A 22 -5.42 -12.82 -6.01
C TYR A 22 -4.25 -13.31 -6.86
N ALA A 23 -3.23 -13.91 -6.24
CA ALA A 23 -2.21 -14.67 -6.93
C ALA A 23 -2.73 -16.02 -7.46
N GLY A 24 -3.97 -16.41 -7.15
CA GLY A 24 -4.52 -17.68 -7.64
C GLY A 24 -3.79 -18.91 -7.08
N ILE A 25 -3.16 -18.78 -5.90
CA ILE A 25 -2.51 -19.91 -5.21
C ILE A 25 -3.59 -20.89 -4.74
N THR A 26 -4.72 -20.37 -4.25
CA THR A 26 -5.86 -21.17 -3.78
C THR A 26 -6.65 -21.81 -4.93
N THR A 27 -6.57 -21.26 -6.14
CA THR A 27 -7.30 -21.75 -7.32
C THR A 27 -6.43 -22.60 -8.26
N GLY A 28 -5.13 -22.67 -8.01
CA GLY A 28 -4.15 -23.37 -8.86
C GLY A 28 -3.68 -22.58 -10.09
N GLU A 29 -4.31 -21.44 -10.41
CA GLU A 29 -3.94 -20.57 -11.54
C GLU A 29 -2.50 -20.05 -11.43
N PHE A 30 -2.00 -19.90 -10.19
CA PHE A 30 -0.64 -19.46 -9.91
C PHE A 30 0.40 -20.26 -10.70
N TRP A 31 0.25 -21.59 -10.77
CA TRP A 31 1.26 -22.48 -11.34
C TRP A 31 1.37 -22.37 -12.87
N ASN A 32 0.36 -21.83 -13.54
CA ASN A 32 0.37 -21.64 -14.99
C ASN A 32 1.22 -20.43 -15.40
N ASP A 33 1.27 -19.39 -14.56
CA ASP A 33 2.08 -18.19 -14.78
C ASP A 33 2.49 -17.57 -13.43
N PRO A 34 3.51 -18.12 -12.75
CA PRO A 34 3.86 -17.73 -11.39
C PRO A 34 4.28 -16.27 -11.26
N LEU A 35 4.95 -15.75 -12.28
CA LEU A 35 5.52 -14.41 -12.26
C LEU A 35 4.41 -13.36 -12.39
N ARG A 36 3.51 -13.51 -13.36
CA ARG A 36 2.35 -12.62 -13.53
C ARG A 36 1.40 -12.68 -12.33
N ASN A 37 1.15 -13.88 -11.81
CA ASN A 37 0.25 -14.07 -10.69
C ASN A 37 0.84 -13.56 -9.37
N THR A 38 2.15 -13.69 -9.16
CA THR A 38 2.83 -13.02 -8.04
C THR A 38 2.63 -11.52 -8.11
N VAL A 39 2.86 -10.91 -9.28
CA VAL A 39 2.67 -9.47 -9.48
C VAL A 39 1.22 -9.06 -9.22
N LYS A 40 0.24 -9.82 -9.72
CA LYS A 40 -1.19 -9.60 -9.47
C LYS A 40 -1.54 -9.67 -7.97
N GLY A 41 -1.02 -10.67 -7.26
CA GLY A 41 -1.22 -10.83 -5.82
C GLY A 41 -0.58 -9.69 -5.02
N LEU A 42 0.67 -9.33 -5.32
CA LEU A 42 1.37 -8.22 -4.67
C LEU A 42 0.61 -6.91 -4.88
N PHE A 43 0.12 -6.70 -6.10
CA PHE A 43 -0.64 -5.53 -6.46
C PHE A 43 -1.93 -5.38 -5.66
N MET A 44 -2.74 -6.43 -5.58
CA MET A 44 -3.98 -6.39 -4.79
C MET A 44 -3.70 -6.30 -3.30
N GLY A 45 -2.68 -7.01 -2.81
CA GLY A 45 -2.24 -6.96 -1.42
C GLY A 45 -1.79 -5.57 -1.00
N PHE A 46 -0.85 -4.97 -1.74
CA PHE A 46 -0.37 -3.64 -1.41
C PHE A 46 -1.40 -2.55 -1.66
N GLY A 47 -2.18 -2.62 -2.74
CA GLY A 47 -3.19 -1.61 -3.06
C GLY A 47 -4.22 -1.42 -1.94
N LEU A 48 -4.57 -2.49 -1.21
CA LEU A 48 -5.54 -2.42 -0.12
C LEU A 48 -4.91 -2.19 1.25
N VAL A 49 -3.68 -2.65 1.47
CA VAL A 49 -3.09 -2.76 2.81
C VAL A 49 -2.03 -1.70 3.08
N ILE A 50 -1.52 -1.02 2.06
CA ILE A 50 -0.44 -0.04 2.22
C ILE A 50 -0.85 1.17 3.09
N ILE A 51 -2.06 1.68 2.92
CA ILE A 51 -2.59 2.81 3.70
C ILE A 51 -2.76 2.41 5.19
N PRO A 52 -3.43 1.29 5.54
CA PRO A 52 -3.46 0.78 6.92
C PRO A 52 -2.08 0.54 7.52
N PHE A 53 -1.13 0.02 6.74
CA PHE A 53 0.24 -0.24 7.19
C PHE A 53 0.97 1.07 7.51
N ALA A 54 0.85 2.06 6.62
CA ALA A 54 1.37 3.41 6.79
C ALA A 54 0.81 4.10 8.05
N ILE A 55 -0.51 4.08 8.23
CA ILE A 55 -1.18 4.64 9.41
C ILE A 55 -0.68 3.96 10.69
N SER A 56 -0.60 2.63 10.67
CA SER A 56 -0.09 1.85 11.80
C SER A 56 1.37 2.23 12.11
N ALA A 57 2.24 2.37 11.11
CA ALA A 57 3.63 2.75 11.31
C ALA A 57 3.80 4.15 11.93
N ILE A 58 2.99 5.12 11.49
CA ILE A 58 2.97 6.49 12.05
C ILE A 58 2.51 6.47 13.52
N LEU A 59 1.40 5.80 13.83
CA LEU A 59 0.84 5.72 15.20
C LEU A 59 1.77 4.98 16.18
N ILE A 60 2.64 4.12 15.66
CA ILE A 60 3.64 3.43 16.47
C ILE A 60 4.78 4.38 16.89
N GLY A 61 4.91 5.54 16.24
CA GLY A 61 5.90 6.59 16.55
C GLY A 61 7.29 6.27 16.01
N ARG A 62 7.39 5.31 15.08
CA ARG A 62 8.68 4.84 14.56
C ARG A 62 9.14 5.55 13.31
N ILE A 63 8.24 6.22 12.59
CA ILE A 63 8.54 6.79 11.28
C ILE A 63 7.90 8.17 11.16
N PRO A 64 8.65 9.21 10.72
CA PRO A 64 8.09 10.52 10.45
C PRO A 64 7.00 10.46 9.36
N LEU A 65 5.97 11.29 9.50
CA LEU A 65 4.83 11.34 8.57
C LEU A 65 5.28 11.52 7.10
N TYR A 66 6.26 12.40 6.84
CA TYR A 66 6.76 12.64 5.49
C TYR A 66 7.38 11.38 4.86
N VAL A 67 8.15 10.60 5.63
CA VAL A 67 8.76 9.35 5.13
C VAL A 67 7.67 8.37 4.72
N VAL A 68 6.61 8.27 5.52
CA VAL A 68 5.48 7.39 5.21
C VAL A 68 4.73 7.88 3.97
N LEU A 69 4.44 9.18 3.85
CA LEU A 69 3.77 9.75 2.68
C LEU A 69 4.55 9.50 1.39
N PHE A 70 5.87 9.76 1.39
CA PHE A 70 6.71 9.51 0.22
C PHE A 70 6.84 8.02 -0.11
N THR A 71 6.84 7.15 0.91
CA THR A 71 6.91 5.69 0.70
C THR A 71 5.61 5.16 0.09
N VAL A 72 4.45 5.59 0.60
CA VAL A 72 3.14 5.21 0.06
C VAL A 72 2.99 5.71 -1.38
N ALA A 73 3.28 6.99 -1.61
CA ALA A 73 3.26 7.58 -2.95
C ALA A 73 4.22 6.86 -3.92
N GLY A 74 5.44 6.52 -3.47
CA GLY A 74 6.40 5.78 -4.28
C GLY A 74 5.90 4.38 -4.67
N ILE A 75 5.26 3.66 -3.74
CA ILE A 75 4.70 2.35 -4.03
C ILE A 75 3.49 2.48 -4.96
N GLU A 76 2.59 3.43 -4.74
CA GLU A 76 1.46 3.67 -5.64
C GLU A 76 1.93 4.01 -7.07
N LEU A 77 2.93 4.87 -7.24
CA LEU A 77 3.52 5.16 -8.55
C LEU A 77 4.19 3.94 -9.20
N LEU A 78 4.88 3.11 -8.40
CA LEU A 78 5.45 1.86 -8.88
C LEU A 78 4.35 0.90 -9.37
N LEU A 79 3.27 0.76 -8.59
CA LEU A 79 2.10 -0.05 -8.97
C LEU A 79 1.41 0.53 -10.22
N ALA A 80 1.34 1.85 -10.36
CA ALA A 80 0.83 2.52 -11.55
C ALA A 80 1.66 2.18 -12.80
N PHE A 81 2.99 2.19 -12.67
CA PHE A 81 3.90 1.84 -13.76
C PHE A 81 3.76 0.36 -14.16
N ILE A 82 3.76 -0.54 -13.18
CA ILE A 82 3.60 -1.99 -13.42
C ILE A 82 2.25 -2.29 -14.07
N THR A 83 1.16 -1.70 -13.61
CA THR A 83 -0.16 -1.93 -14.24
C THR A 83 -0.25 -1.35 -15.63
N ARG A 84 0.37 -0.21 -15.90
CA ARG A 84 0.44 0.34 -17.26
C ARG A 84 1.17 -0.59 -18.21
N THR A 85 2.32 -1.12 -17.79
CA THR A 85 3.13 -2.04 -18.61
C THR A 85 2.44 -3.38 -18.86
N LEU A 86 1.59 -3.83 -17.93
CA LEU A 86 0.77 -5.04 -18.07
C LEU A 86 -0.56 -4.83 -18.83
N GLY A 87 -0.82 -3.62 -19.36
CA GLY A 87 -2.04 -3.31 -20.13
C GLY A 87 -3.27 -2.94 -19.27
N TYR A 88 -3.13 -2.89 -17.95
CA TYR A 88 -4.19 -2.55 -16.99
C TYR A 88 -4.31 -1.03 -16.78
N SER A 89 -4.66 -0.30 -17.85
CA SER A 89 -4.69 1.18 -17.87
C SER A 89 -5.65 1.81 -16.86
N GLN A 90 -6.81 1.19 -16.62
CA GLN A 90 -7.79 1.66 -15.64
C GLN A 90 -7.23 1.63 -14.21
N TYR A 91 -6.55 0.54 -13.87
CA TYR A 91 -5.91 0.41 -12.55
C TYR A 91 -4.76 1.39 -12.37
N SER A 92 -3.90 1.55 -13.39
CA SER A 92 -2.81 2.53 -13.38
C SER A 92 -3.29 3.94 -13.06
N ARG A 93 -4.41 4.35 -13.66
CA ARG A 93 -5.03 5.65 -13.42
C ARG A 93 -5.45 5.83 -11.96
N VAL A 94 -6.03 4.80 -11.35
CA VAL A 94 -6.46 4.84 -9.93
C VAL A 94 -5.27 5.11 -9.00
N PHE A 95 -4.11 4.48 -9.21
CA PHE A 95 -2.93 4.75 -8.37
C PHE A 95 -2.35 6.14 -8.60
N ILE A 96 -2.35 6.63 -9.84
CA ILE A 96 -1.90 8.00 -10.13
C ILE A 96 -2.80 9.01 -9.42
N GLU A 97 -4.12 8.82 -9.49
CA GLU A 97 -5.11 9.66 -8.81
C GLU A 97 -4.97 9.57 -7.29
N ALA A 98 -4.77 8.36 -6.74
CA ALA A 98 -4.51 8.16 -5.31
C ALA A 98 -3.27 8.94 -4.85
N THR A 99 -2.16 8.86 -5.58
CA THR A 99 -0.92 9.59 -5.25
C THR A 99 -1.11 11.10 -5.35
N ALA A 100 -1.81 11.57 -6.40
CA ALA A 100 -2.09 12.99 -6.62
C ALA A 100 -2.95 13.61 -5.51
N VAL A 101 -3.81 12.81 -4.86
CA VAL A 101 -4.60 13.25 -3.70
C VAL A 101 -3.82 13.10 -2.39
N LEU A 102 -3.12 11.98 -2.21
CA LEU A 102 -2.41 11.62 -0.98
C LEU A 102 -1.29 12.60 -0.64
N LEU A 103 -0.48 13.00 -1.63
CA LEU A 103 0.68 13.88 -1.39
C LEU A 103 0.26 15.28 -0.88
N PRO A 104 -0.62 16.03 -1.55
CA PRO A 104 -1.08 17.33 -1.04
C PRO A 104 -1.80 17.22 0.29
N ALA A 105 -2.74 16.26 0.43
CA ALA A 105 -3.50 16.09 1.67
C ALA A 105 -2.61 15.72 2.86
N GLY A 106 -1.65 14.82 2.64
CA GLY A 106 -0.68 14.40 3.65
C GLY A 106 0.25 15.53 4.09
N LEU A 107 0.75 16.34 3.15
CA LEU A 107 1.59 17.50 3.45
C LEU A 107 0.83 18.56 4.24
N ILE A 108 -0.43 18.85 3.88
CA ILE A 108 -1.29 19.79 4.62
C ILE A 108 -1.52 19.29 6.05
N MET A 109 -1.87 18.01 6.22
CA MET A 109 -2.02 17.42 7.56
C MET A 109 -0.72 17.47 8.38
N GLY A 110 0.43 17.21 7.75
CA GLY A 110 1.73 17.34 8.39
C GLY A 110 2.02 18.77 8.86
N TRP A 111 1.65 19.77 8.06
CA TRP A 111 1.82 21.18 8.41
C TRP A 111 0.87 21.66 9.53
N VAL A 112 -0.39 21.22 9.52
CA VAL A 112 -1.36 21.54 10.58
C VAL A 112 -0.95 20.91 11.91
N THR A 113 -0.45 19.67 11.88
CA THR A 113 -0.01 18.97 13.10
C THR A 113 1.28 19.53 13.70
N THR A 114 2.15 20.16 12.90
CA THR A 114 3.32 20.88 13.43
C THR A 114 2.96 22.25 13.99
N LYS A 115 2.01 22.97 13.37
CA LYS A 115 1.53 24.27 13.88
C LYS A 115 0.75 24.18 15.19
N SER A 116 -0.03 23.11 15.40
CA SER A 116 -0.84 22.90 16.61
C SER A 116 -0.05 22.45 17.85
N ARG A 117 1.27 22.22 17.70
CA ARG A 117 2.18 21.91 18.82
C ARG A 117 2.91 23.15 19.35
N PHE A 118 2.74 24.31 18.73
CA PHE A 118 3.18 25.62 19.20
C PHE A 118 1.97 26.45 19.61
#